data_AF-Q5C135-F1
#
_entry.id   AF-Q5C135-F1
#
_cell.length_a   1.000
_cell.length_b   1.000
_cell.length_c   1.000
_cell.angle_alpha   90.00
_cell.angle_beta   90.00
_cell.angle_gamma   90.00
#
_symmetry.space_group_name_H-M   'P 1'
#
loop_
_entity.id
_entity.type
_entity.pdbx_description
1 polymer ?
#
loop_
_entity_poly.entity_id
_entity_poly.type
_entity_poly.pdbx_seq_one_letter_code
_entity_poly.pdbx_strand_id
1 'polypeptide(L)'
;SHKNVKYKNVSVSHEVSNSSDKLNPLESSIWDNNEILTNYMLIADQNSSGFSIPERQRYNQAKLELSNGLHKHEKILKQELSDAESLISADDWQNEPVKSQIKEDSLIKEFLTKYVALENKSEQDRKSIETVHHQRIEAQMLERRNAILNAWEKAVNIKNPNNFTLFEILKHLIKVIEHDRNYYIKRFEHLRNVDQTEAVKHSTSIKHKLVELDILLNKSLEKVNMHPKLMPHLTAYANYLRNNKYTKLEAQSKAVLVADVTFPDIVKLPTFQEQAALKAENVIAKYRHHLETLSVDKLKNNELNKSLIKLPRRQKLLTDNYF
;
A
#
# COMPACT_ATOMS: atom_id res chain seq x y z
N SER A 1 33.38 -23.88 48.58
CA SER A 1 32.18 -23.04 48.76
C SER A 1 31.95 -22.21 47.51
N HIS A 2 31.27 -22.75 46.50
CA HIS A 2 30.85 -22.06 45.27
C HIS A 2 29.41 -22.54 44.99
N LYS A 3 28.41 -21.67 45.19
CA LYS A 3 26.99 -21.97 44.94
C LYS A 3 26.61 -21.49 43.55
N ASN A 4 26.28 -22.43 42.67
CA ASN A 4 25.55 -22.20 41.43
C ASN A 4 24.10 -21.81 41.77
N VAL A 5 23.68 -20.60 41.41
CA VAL A 5 22.27 -20.16 41.47
C VAL A 5 21.72 -20.12 40.05
N LYS A 6 20.88 -21.12 39.72
CA LYS A 6 20.03 -21.11 38.53
C LYS A 6 18.91 -20.08 38.73
N TYR A 7 18.87 -19.04 37.93
CA TYR A 7 17.70 -18.16 37.85
C TYR A 7 16.64 -18.79 36.95
N LYS A 8 15.55 -19.22 37.58
CA LYS A 8 14.23 -19.45 36.99
C LYS A 8 13.44 -18.16 37.23
N ASN A 9 12.90 -17.52 36.20
CA ASN A 9 11.77 -16.58 36.28
C ASN A 9 11.18 -16.44 34.88
N VAL A 10 10.07 -17.13 34.60
CA VAL A 10 8.66 -16.66 34.67
C VAL A 10 8.35 -15.72 33.50
N SER A 11 7.94 -16.34 32.39
CA SER A 11 7.34 -15.67 31.25
C SER A 11 5.92 -15.24 31.62
N VAL A 12 5.68 -13.93 31.65
CA VAL A 12 4.34 -13.35 31.76
C VAL A 12 3.72 -13.34 30.36
N SER A 13 2.88 -14.33 30.09
CA SER A 13 2.00 -14.38 28.93
C SER A 13 0.99 -13.24 29.04
N HIS A 14 1.07 -12.25 28.14
CA HIS A 14 -0.06 -11.37 27.89
C HIS A 14 -1.06 -12.14 27.03
N GLU A 15 -2.19 -12.50 27.62
CA GLU A 15 -3.37 -12.97 26.90
C GLU A 15 -3.85 -11.85 25.98
N VAL A 16 -3.44 -11.92 24.71
CA VAL A 16 -4.14 -11.23 23.63
C VAL A 16 -5.36 -12.09 23.32
N SER A 17 -6.53 -11.55 23.67
CA SER A 17 -7.84 -12.11 23.36
C SER A 17 -7.96 -12.42 21.87
N ASN A 18 -7.79 -13.70 21.52
CA ASN A 18 -8.12 -14.26 20.23
C ASN A 18 -9.64 -14.25 20.04
N SER A 19 -10.17 -13.25 19.35
CA SER A 19 -11.42 -13.38 18.60
C SER A 19 -11.08 -13.60 17.12
N SER A 20 -10.43 -14.73 16.84
CA SER A 20 -10.30 -15.25 15.49
C SER A 20 -11.60 -15.99 15.18
N ASP A 21 -12.58 -15.25 14.66
CA ASP A 21 -13.71 -15.89 13.99
C ASP A 21 -13.15 -16.67 12.80
N LYS A 22 -13.23 -17.99 12.91
CA LYS A 22 -12.72 -18.96 11.95
C LYS A 22 -13.49 -18.81 10.65
N LEU A 23 -12.91 -18.10 9.68
CA LEU A 23 -13.27 -18.26 8.27
C LEU A 23 -12.89 -19.68 7.84
N ASN A 24 -13.82 -20.37 7.17
CA ASN A 24 -13.64 -21.75 6.73
C ASN A 24 -12.41 -21.87 5.79
N PRO A 25 -11.57 -22.90 5.92
CA PRO A 25 -10.39 -23.10 5.05
C PRO A 25 -10.73 -23.15 3.56
N LEU A 26 -11.95 -23.57 3.22
CA LEU A 26 -12.43 -23.72 1.85
C LEU A 26 -12.71 -22.37 1.15
N GLU A 27 -13.04 -21.30 1.89
CA GLU A 27 -13.24 -19.96 1.31
C GLU A 27 -11.92 -19.22 1.06
N SER A 28 -10.85 -19.57 1.80
CA SER A 28 -9.52 -18.97 1.60
C SER A 28 -8.91 -19.28 0.22
N SER A 29 -9.33 -20.39 -0.40
CA SER A 29 -8.81 -20.84 -1.71
C SER A 29 -9.42 -20.10 -2.90
N ILE A 30 -10.56 -19.41 -2.73
CA ILE A 30 -11.34 -18.85 -3.85
C ILE A 30 -10.73 -17.53 -4.34
N TRP A 31 -9.91 -16.87 -3.52
CA TRP A 31 -9.38 -15.53 -3.78
C TRP A 31 -7.87 -15.48 -4.01
N ASP A 32 -7.26 -16.64 -4.28
CA ASP A 32 -5.81 -16.78 -4.33
C ASP A 32 -5.21 -16.09 -5.58
N ASN A 33 -4.82 -14.83 -5.41
CA ASN A 33 -3.82 -14.17 -6.27
C ASN A 33 -2.40 -14.73 -6.04
N ASN A 34 -2.28 -15.87 -5.34
CA ASN A 34 -1.02 -16.53 -5.03
C ASN A 34 -0.21 -16.81 -6.29
N GLU A 35 -0.83 -17.11 -7.43
CA GLU A 35 -0.11 -17.32 -8.69
C GLU A 35 0.58 -16.03 -9.19
N ILE A 36 -0.10 -14.88 -9.15
CA ILE A 36 0.48 -13.58 -9.55
C ILE A 36 1.65 -13.20 -8.64
N LEU A 37 1.43 -13.32 -7.33
CA LEU A 37 2.47 -13.05 -6.33
C LEU A 37 3.66 -13.99 -6.54
N THR A 38 3.40 -15.30 -6.65
CA THR A 38 4.43 -16.32 -6.85
C THR A 38 5.20 -16.08 -8.14
N ASN A 39 4.53 -15.75 -9.25
CA ASN A 39 5.18 -15.44 -10.51
C ASN A 39 6.10 -14.22 -10.39
N TYR A 40 5.63 -13.13 -9.79
CA TYR A 40 6.49 -11.96 -9.60
C TYR A 40 7.67 -12.23 -8.64
N MET A 41 7.45 -13.02 -7.59
CA MET A 41 8.47 -13.35 -6.58
C MET A 41 9.53 -14.32 -7.09
N LEU A 42 9.15 -15.35 -7.86
CA LEU A 42 10.06 -16.40 -8.36
C LEU A 42 11.01 -15.92 -9.47
N ILE A 43 10.69 -14.84 -10.19
CA ILE A 43 11.54 -14.29 -11.27
C ILE A 43 12.69 -13.43 -10.69
N ALA A 44 13.35 -13.91 -9.63
CA ALA A 44 14.42 -13.17 -8.95
C ALA A 44 15.77 -13.19 -9.71
N ASP A 45 16.05 -14.23 -10.52
CA ASP A 45 17.43 -14.54 -10.94
C ASP A 45 17.74 -14.47 -12.45
N GLN A 46 16.81 -14.00 -13.29
CA GLN A 46 17.00 -14.06 -14.75
C GLN A 46 17.87 -12.94 -15.36
N ASN A 47 18.61 -12.17 -14.57
CA ASN A 47 19.58 -11.20 -15.12
C ASN A 47 20.77 -11.87 -15.84
N SER A 48 20.82 -13.20 -15.89
CA SER A 48 21.87 -14.01 -16.51
C SER A 48 21.64 -14.33 -18.00
N SER A 49 20.47 -14.05 -18.57
CA SER A 49 20.20 -14.24 -20.00
C SER A 49 19.66 -12.95 -20.62
N GLY A 50 20.27 -12.49 -21.72
CA GLY A 50 20.06 -11.18 -22.36
C GLY A 50 18.66 -10.90 -22.94
N PHE A 51 17.62 -11.62 -22.51
CA PHE A 51 16.22 -11.48 -22.91
C PHE A 51 15.26 -11.23 -21.72
N SER A 52 15.76 -10.91 -20.52
CA SER A 52 14.90 -10.68 -19.34
C SER A 52 14.19 -9.32 -19.38
N ILE A 53 12.88 -9.33 -19.13
CA ILE A 53 12.03 -8.13 -19.01
C ILE A 53 12.54 -7.23 -17.86
N PRO A 54 12.79 -5.93 -18.09
CA PRO A 54 13.19 -4.98 -17.06
C PRO A 54 12.28 -5.00 -15.82
N GLU A 55 12.88 -4.90 -14.63
CA GLU A 55 12.18 -4.96 -13.34
C GLU A 55 10.95 -4.03 -13.27
N ARG A 56 11.06 -2.82 -13.82
CA ARG A 56 9.94 -1.86 -13.88
C ARG A 56 8.74 -2.39 -14.67
N GLN A 57 8.98 -3.08 -15.78
CA GLN A 57 7.91 -3.65 -16.60
C GLN A 57 7.24 -4.82 -15.88
N ARG A 58 8.03 -5.70 -15.24
CA ARG A 58 7.51 -6.80 -14.42
C ARG A 58 6.63 -6.31 -13.28
N TYR A 59 7.09 -5.29 -12.56
CA TYR A 59 6.32 -4.67 -11.48
C TYR A 59 5.00 -4.05 -11.98
N ASN A 60 5.04 -3.31 -13.10
CA ASN A 60 3.83 -2.73 -13.68
C ASN A 60 2.83 -3.81 -14.12
N GLN A 61 3.31 -4.90 -14.72
CA GLN A 61 2.47 -6.03 -15.11
C GLN A 61 1.84 -6.70 -13.89
N ALA A 62 2.63 -7.03 -12.87
CA ALA A 62 2.12 -7.65 -11.65
C ALA A 62 1.08 -6.76 -10.94
N LYS A 63 1.31 -5.44 -10.91
CA LYS A 63 0.35 -4.47 -10.37
C LYS A 63 -0.96 -4.43 -11.15
N LEU A 64 -0.88 -4.48 -12.48
CA LEU A 64 -2.06 -4.52 -13.36
C LEU A 64 -2.85 -5.81 -13.16
N GLU A 65 -2.17 -6.96 -13.14
CA GLU A 65 -2.79 -8.26 -12.91
C GLU A 65 -3.48 -8.33 -11.54
N LEU A 66 -2.84 -7.83 -10.48
CA LEU A 66 -3.44 -7.74 -9.15
C LEU A 66 -4.72 -6.87 -9.14
N SER A 67 -4.67 -5.71 -9.81
CA SER A 67 -5.84 -4.82 -9.93
C SER A 67 -6.99 -5.47 -10.70
N ASN A 68 -6.68 -6.18 -11.79
CA ASN A 68 -7.68 -6.89 -12.59
C ASN A 68 -8.29 -8.06 -11.80
N GLY A 69 -7.49 -8.79 -11.03
CA GLY A 69 -7.94 -9.86 -10.14
C GLY A 69 -8.91 -9.34 -9.07
N LEU A 70 -8.57 -8.22 -8.41
CA LEU A 70 -9.45 -7.56 -7.45
C LEU A 70 -10.80 -7.21 -8.09
N HIS A 71 -10.80 -6.51 -9.22
CA HIS A 71 -12.05 -6.12 -9.89
C HIS A 71 -12.91 -7.30 -10.33
N LYS A 72 -12.29 -8.40 -10.76
CA LYS A 72 -13.01 -9.63 -11.09
C LYS A 72 -13.73 -10.19 -9.85
N HIS A 73 -13.05 -10.26 -8.71
CA HIS A 73 -13.63 -10.78 -7.47
C HIS A 73 -14.70 -9.84 -6.91
N GLU A 74 -14.48 -8.52 -6.95
CA GLU A 74 -15.51 -7.54 -6.57
C GLU A 74 -16.78 -7.69 -7.40
N LYS A 75 -16.64 -7.97 -8.71
CA LYS A 75 -17.79 -8.20 -9.60
C LYS A 75 -18.54 -9.48 -9.23
N ILE A 76 -17.82 -10.55 -8.89
CA ILE A 76 -18.42 -11.81 -8.44
C ILE A 76 -19.21 -11.58 -7.14
N LEU A 77 -18.62 -10.94 -6.14
CA LEU A 77 -19.30 -10.65 -4.87
C LEU A 77 -20.56 -9.79 -5.06
N LYS A 78 -20.51 -8.79 -5.97
CA LYS A 78 -21.68 -7.98 -6.33
C LYS A 78 -22.79 -8.80 -6.98
N GLN A 79 -22.41 -9.75 -7.84
CA GLN A 79 -23.37 -10.65 -8.47
C GLN A 79 -23.99 -11.60 -7.43
N GLU A 80 -23.18 -12.21 -6.56
CA GLU A 80 -23.66 -13.08 -5.48
C GLU A 80 -24.63 -12.35 -4.55
N LEU A 81 -24.32 -11.09 -4.20
CA LEU A 81 -25.21 -10.23 -3.41
C LEU A 81 -26.55 -9.99 -4.14
N SER A 82 -26.48 -9.65 -5.42
CA SER A 82 -27.67 -9.38 -6.25
C SER A 82 -28.54 -10.62 -6.42
N ASP A 83 -27.93 -11.78 -6.66
CA ASP A 83 -28.65 -13.03 -6.84
C ASP A 83 -29.32 -13.46 -5.53
N ALA A 84 -28.61 -13.32 -4.40
CA ALA A 84 -29.14 -13.68 -3.10
C ALA A 84 -30.24 -12.72 -2.59
N GLU A 85 -30.13 -11.41 -2.90
CA GLU A 85 -31.20 -10.43 -2.59
C GLU A 85 -32.46 -10.70 -3.40
N SER A 86 -32.34 -11.11 -4.67
CA SER A 86 -33.50 -11.42 -5.52
C SER A 86 -34.36 -12.58 -5.00
N LEU A 87 -33.83 -13.41 -4.09
CA LEU A 87 -34.57 -14.49 -3.43
C LEU A 87 -35.49 -13.99 -2.31
N ILE A 88 -35.34 -12.74 -1.87
CA ILE A 88 -36.22 -12.08 -0.91
C ILE A 88 -37.28 -11.33 -1.71
N SER A 89 -38.46 -11.93 -1.86
CA SER A 89 -39.54 -11.33 -2.65
C SER A 89 -40.16 -10.13 -1.93
N ALA A 90 -40.74 -9.19 -2.69
CA ALA A 90 -41.60 -8.14 -2.14
C ALA A 90 -42.79 -8.72 -1.34
N ASP A 91 -43.25 -9.93 -1.69
CA ASP A 91 -44.29 -10.64 -0.94
C ASP A 91 -43.77 -11.15 0.41
N ASP A 92 -42.50 -11.55 0.51
CA ASP A 92 -41.90 -11.98 1.77
C ASP A 92 -41.82 -10.81 2.77
N TRP A 93 -41.62 -9.59 2.27
CA TRP A 93 -41.66 -8.38 3.08
C TRP A 93 -43.06 -8.03 3.58
N GLN A 94 -44.11 -8.35 2.82
CA GLN A 94 -45.50 -8.13 3.23
C GLN A 94 -46.00 -9.20 4.21
N ASN A 95 -45.59 -10.46 3.98
CA ASN A 95 -46.10 -11.61 4.72
C ASN A 95 -45.28 -11.93 5.99
N GLU A 96 -43.94 -11.82 5.92
CA GLU A 96 -43.03 -12.19 7.01
C GLU A 96 -41.92 -11.14 7.23
N PRO A 97 -42.24 -9.86 7.51
CA PRO A 97 -41.28 -8.76 7.51
C PRO A 97 -40.07 -8.96 8.44
N VAL A 98 -40.27 -9.53 9.62
CA VAL A 98 -39.19 -9.79 10.59
C VAL A 98 -38.21 -10.84 10.06
N LYS A 99 -38.72 -11.89 9.41
CA LYS A 99 -37.88 -12.95 8.86
C LYS A 99 -37.11 -12.46 7.64
N SER A 100 -37.74 -11.63 6.82
CA SER A 100 -37.11 -10.98 5.66
C SER A 100 -35.99 -10.03 6.11
N GLN A 101 -36.20 -9.24 7.16
CA GLN A 101 -35.15 -8.40 7.74
C GLN A 101 -33.96 -9.23 8.25
N ILE A 102 -34.20 -10.32 8.98
CA ILE A 102 -33.12 -11.18 9.49
C ILE A 102 -32.32 -11.81 8.33
N LYS A 103 -32.98 -12.21 7.25
CA LYS A 103 -32.33 -12.73 6.05
C LYS A 103 -31.46 -11.67 5.36
N GLU A 104 -32.01 -10.47 5.16
CA GLU A 104 -31.29 -9.34 4.57
C GLU A 104 -30.07 -8.96 5.43
N ASP A 105 -30.24 -8.82 6.75
CA ASP A 105 -29.16 -8.50 7.69
C ASP A 105 -28.04 -9.55 7.66
N SER A 106 -28.40 -10.83 7.57
CA SER A 106 -27.44 -11.93 7.44
C SER A 106 -26.65 -11.85 6.13
N LEU A 107 -27.33 -11.61 5.03
CA LEU A 107 -26.75 -11.48 3.69
C LEU A 107 -25.82 -10.26 3.61
N ILE A 108 -26.24 -9.13 4.19
CA ILE A 108 -25.42 -7.91 4.28
C ILE A 108 -24.16 -8.19 5.11
N LYS A 109 -24.30 -8.85 6.26
CA LYS A 109 -23.17 -9.18 7.13
C LYS A 109 -22.16 -10.09 6.42
N GLU A 110 -22.64 -11.10 5.70
CA GLU A 110 -21.80 -12.02 4.93
C GLU A 110 -21.04 -11.27 3.83
N PHE A 111 -21.74 -10.44 3.04
CA PHE A 111 -21.13 -9.64 1.99
C PHE A 111 -20.08 -8.66 2.55
N LEU A 112 -20.39 -7.92 3.62
CA LEU A 112 -19.43 -7.02 4.28
C LEU A 112 -18.16 -7.77 4.67
N THR A 113 -18.32 -8.94 5.31
CA THR A 113 -17.19 -9.76 5.76
C THR A 113 -16.33 -10.21 4.59
N LYS A 114 -16.96 -10.75 3.53
CA LYS A 114 -16.26 -11.20 2.32
C LYS A 114 -15.56 -10.06 1.58
N TYR A 115 -16.23 -8.91 1.42
CA TYR A 115 -15.69 -7.76 0.71
C TYR A 115 -14.49 -7.14 1.46
N VAL A 116 -14.61 -6.96 2.78
CA VAL A 116 -13.50 -6.46 3.60
C VAL A 116 -12.32 -7.44 3.60
N ALA A 117 -12.57 -8.74 3.67
CA ALA A 117 -11.52 -9.76 3.58
C ALA A 117 -10.79 -9.71 2.22
N LEU A 118 -11.54 -9.56 1.12
CA LEU A 118 -10.98 -9.43 -0.23
C LEU A 118 -10.09 -8.19 -0.38
N GLU A 119 -10.59 -7.02 0.04
CA GLU A 119 -9.82 -5.77 -0.01
C GLU A 119 -8.55 -5.87 0.85
N ASN A 120 -8.66 -6.42 2.07
CA ASN A 120 -7.51 -6.62 2.95
C ASN A 120 -6.45 -7.53 2.32
N LYS A 121 -6.86 -8.62 1.68
CA LYS A 121 -5.94 -9.54 0.99
C LYS A 121 -5.26 -8.84 -0.20
N SER A 122 -6.02 -8.11 -1.01
CA SER A 122 -5.45 -7.34 -2.12
C SER A 122 -4.43 -6.30 -1.68
N GLU A 123 -4.70 -5.62 -0.56
CA GLU A 123 -3.77 -4.66 0.03
C GLU A 123 -2.49 -5.31 0.56
N GLN A 124 -2.60 -6.48 1.19
CA GLN A 124 -1.43 -7.26 1.61
C GLN A 124 -0.59 -7.70 0.41
N ASP A 125 -1.22 -8.21 -0.64
CA ASP A 125 -0.53 -8.64 -1.86
C ASP A 125 0.16 -7.44 -2.54
N ARG A 126 -0.51 -6.27 -2.60
CA ARG A 126 0.07 -5.02 -3.11
C ARG A 126 1.30 -4.62 -2.32
N LYS A 127 1.22 -4.58 -0.99
CA LYS A 127 2.34 -4.24 -0.10
C LYS A 127 3.51 -5.22 -0.25
N SER A 128 3.22 -6.50 -0.45
CA SER A 128 4.23 -7.54 -0.66
C SER A 128 5.00 -7.32 -1.97
N ILE A 129 4.27 -7.13 -3.09
CA ILE A 129 4.88 -6.83 -4.40
C ILE A 129 5.68 -5.52 -4.34
N GLU A 130 5.15 -4.47 -3.73
CA GLU A 130 5.86 -3.20 -3.56
C GLU A 130 7.15 -3.37 -2.75
N THR A 131 7.11 -4.11 -1.64
CA THR A 131 8.30 -4.34 -0.81
C THR A 131 9.41 -5.00 -1.62
N VAL A 132 9.10 -6.07 -2.35
CA VAL A 132 10.09 -6.79 -3.15
C VAL A 132 10.58 -5.96 -4.33
N HIS A 133 9.70 -5.19 -4.97
CA HIS A 133 10.09 -4.26 -6.02
C HIS A 133 11.17 -3.28 -5.53
N HIS A 134 10.94 -2.64 -4.39
CA HIS A 134 11.88 -1.68 -3.83
C HIS A 134 13.21 -2.34 -3.44
N GLN A 135 13.17 -3.56 -2.87
CA GLN A 135 14.39 -4.32 -2.57
C GLN A 135 15.21 -4.64 -3.83
N ARG A 136 14.55 -5.05 -4.92
CA ARG A 136 15.23 -5.33 -6.20
C ARG A 136 15.83 -4.07 -6.82
N ILE A 137 15.12 -2.95 -6.78
CA ILE A 137 15.64 -1.67 -7.26
C ILE A 137 16.86 -1.24 -6.43
N GLU A 138 16.78 -1.32 -5.10
CA GLU A 138 17.90 -0.98 -4.21
C GLU A 138 19.12 -1.89 -4.44
N ALA A 139 18.90 -3.19 -4.68
CA ALA A 139 19.97 -4.13 -5.03
C ALA A 139 20.66 -3.76 -6.37
N GLN A 140 19.88 -3.48 -7.42
CA GLN A 140 20.41 -3.05 -8.72
C GLN A 140 21.13 -1.69 -8.64
N MET A 141 20.66 -0.79 -7.79
CA MET A 141 21.34 0.49 -7.53
C MET A 141 22.67 0.27 -6.81
N LEU A 142 22.68 -0.58 -5.77
CA LEU A 142 23.88 -0.95 -5.04
C LEU A 142 24.93 -1.59 -5.95
N GLU A 143 24.52 -2.53 -6.81
CA GLU A 143 25.42 -3.18 -7.78
C GLU A 143 26.07 -2.15 -8.73
N ARG A 144 25.25 -1.29 -9.36
CA ARG A 144 25.74 -0.23 -10.25
C ARG A 144 26.66 0.75 -9.53
N ARG A 145 26.33 1.12 -8.29
CA ARG A 145 27.13 2.01 -7.45
C ARG A 145 28.47 1.37 -7.09
N ASN A 146 28.48 0.11 -6.69
CA ASN A 146 29.72 -0.62 -6.38
C ASN A 146 30.61 -0.76 -7.62
N ALA A 147 30.03 -1.05 -8.79
CA ALA A 147 30.77 -1.13 -10.04
C ALA A 147 31.50 0.18 -10.38
N ILE A 148 30.81 1.34 -10.28
CA ILE A 148 31.45 2.63 -10.57
C ILE A 148 32.44 3.07 -9.49
N LEU A 149 32.18 2.77 -8.21
CA LEU A 149 33.13 3.04 -7.12
C LEU A 149 34.42 2.25 -7.31
N ASN A 150 34.32 0.97 -7.69
CA ASN A 150 35.47 0.13 -7.98
C ASN A 150 36.25 0.65 -9.21
N ALA A 151 35.54 1.12 -10.25
CA ALA A 151 36.17 1.73 -11.41
C ALA A 151 36.88 3.05 -11.05
N TRP A 152 36.27 3.88 -10.20
CA TRP A 152 36.88 5.11 -9.68
C TRP A 152 38.13 4.82 -8.86
N GLU A 153 38.06 3.87 -7.93
CA GLU A 153 39.20 3.47 -7.12
C GLU A 153 40.37 2.96 -7.96
N LYS A 154 40.09 2.10 -8.95
CA LYS A 154 41.11 1.65 -9.90
C LYS A 154 41.70 2.82 -10.69
N ALA A 155 40.87 3.73 -11.19
CA ALA A 155 41.34 4.86 -12.01
C ALA A 155 42.22 5.83 -11.23
N VAL A 156 41.85 6.14 -9.98
CA VAL A 156 42.61 7.06 -9.12
C VAL A 156 43.92 6.44 -8.64
N ASN A 157 44.00 5.11 -8.48
CA ASN A 157 45.23 4.47 -8.01
C ASN A 157 46.28 4.25 -9.11
N ILE A 158 45.99 4.60 -10.38
CA ILE A 158 46.97 4.51 -11.46
C ILE A 158 48.00 5.64 -11.31
N LYS A 159 49.30 5.32 -11.43
CA LYS A 159 50.42 6.28 -11.24
C LYS A 159 50.36 7.48 -12.19
N ASN A 160 49.97 7.25 -13.45
CA ASN A 160 49.77 8.27 -14.48
C ASN A 160 48.39 8.05 -15.13
N PRO A 161 47.29 8.49 -14.51
CA PRO A 161 45.96 8.25 -15.04
C PRO A 161 45.74 9.07 -16.30
N ASN A 162 44.97 8.54 -17.25
CA ASN A 162 44.48 9.34 -18.36
C ASN A 162 43.47 10.36 -17.81
N ASN A 163 43.77 11.65 -17.97
CA ASN A 163 42.91 12.75 -17.51
C ASN A 163 41.46 12.57 -17.97
N PHE A 164 41.24 12.30 -19.26
CA PHE A 164 39.90 12.14 -19.83
C PHE A 164 39.12 11.01 -19.14
N THR A 165 39.76 9.86 -18.97
CA THR A 165 39.17 8.70 -18.28
C THR A 165 38.78 9.05 -16.84
N LEU A 166 39.64 9.80 -16.14
CA LEU A 166 39.38 10.21 -14.76
C LEU A 166 38.18 11.17 -14.67
N PHE A 167 38.08 12.15 -15.57
CA PHE A 167 36.92 13.05 -15.66
C PHE A 167 35.62 12.32 -16.00
N GLU A 168 35.63 11.39 -16.97
CA GLU A 168 34.43 10.64 -17.35
C GLU A 168 33.97 9.67 -16.25
N ILE A 169 34.89 8.99 -15.55
CA ILE A 169 34.53 8.14 -14.42
C ILE A 169 33.98 8.98 -13.26
N LEU A 170 34.57 10.14 -12.94
CA LEU A 170 34.06 11.06 -11.92
C LEU A 170 32.65 11.55 -12.26
N LYS A 171 32.42 11.95 -13.52
CA LYS A 171 31.10 12.34 -14.03
C LYS A 171 30.09 11.22 -13.87
N HIS A 172 30.47 9.98 -14.20
CA HIS A 172 29.59 8.82 -14.09
C HIS A 172 29.31 8.47 -12.62
N LEU A 173 30.32 8.54 -11.75
CA LEU A 173 30.17 8.34 -10.31
C LEU A 173 29.15 9.31 -9.71
N ILE A 174 29.30 10.60 -9.97
CA ILE A 174 28.34 11.62 -9.52
C ILE A 174 26.96 11.32 -10.11
N LYS A 175 26.87 10.98 -11.41
CA LYS A 175 25.59 10.64 -12.05
C LYS A 175 24.89 9.46 -11.36
N VAL A 176 25.60 8.40 -10.99
CA VAL A 176 25.03 7.24 -10.31
C VAL A 176 24.56 7.60 -8.91
N ILE A 177 25.37 8.34 -8.13
CA ILE A 177 24.98 8.77 -6.78
C ILE A 177 23.76 9.70 -6.81
N GLU A 178 23.70 10.64 -7.76
CA GLU A 178 22.56 11.53 -7.91
C GLU A 178 21.32 10.80 -8.45
N HIS A 179 21.48 9.76 -9.27
CA HIS A 179 20.37 8.87 -9.63
C HIS A 179 19.79 8.18 -8.39
N ASP A 180 20.65 7.73 -7.47
CA ASP A 180 20.22 7.09 -6.24
C ASP A 180 19.53 8.08 -5.29
N ARG A 181 20.06 9.28 -5.16
CA ARG A 181 19.42 10.37 -4.39
C ARG A 181 18.00 10.66 -4.90
N ASN A 182 17.84 10.78 -6.22
CA ASN A 182 16.53 11.02 -6.85
C ASN A 182 15.52 9.91 -6.59
N TYR A 183 15.95 8.65 -6.56
CA TYR A 183 15.08 7.54 -6.21
C TYR A 183 14.55 7.67 -4.77
N TYR A 184 15.43 7.91 -3.79
CA TYR A 184 15.03 8.04 -2.39
C TYR A 184 14.14 9.27 -2.15
N ILE A 185 14.41 10.40 -2.81
CA ILE A 185 13.55 11.58 -2.76
C ILE A 185 12.14 11.24 -3.27
N LYS A 186 12.03 10.64 -4.45
CA LYS A 186 10.73 10.27 -5.03
C LYS A 186 9.98 9.26 -4.18
N ARG A 187 10.69 8.30 -3.57
CA ARG A 187 10.11 7.33 -2.65
C ARG A 187 9.53 8.03 -1.43
N PHE A 188 10.26 8.96 -0.82
CA PHE A 188 9.79 9.74 0.31
C PHE A 188 8.55 10.58 -0.04
N GLU A 189 8.59 11.30 -1.17
CA GLU A 189 7.46 12.10 -1.64
C GLU A 189 6.22 11.22 -1.91
N HIS A 190 6.40 10.06 -2.52
CA HIS A 190 5.32 9.11 -2.77
C HIS A 190 4.68 8.61 -1.46
N LEU A 191 5.50 8.14 -0.51
CA LEU A 191 5.01 7.68 0.78
C LEU A 191 4.25 8.79 1.50
N ARG A 192 4.79 10.00 1.55
CA ARG A 192 4.14 11.14 2.20
C ARG A 192 2.77 11.47 1.60
N ASN A 193 2.60 11.27 0.29
CA ASN A 193 1.35 11.60 -0.40
C ASN A 193 0.32 10.46 -0.36
N VAL A 194 0.75 9.20 -0.21
CA VAL A 194 -0.13 8.02 -0.31
C VAL A 194 -0.43 7.40 1.04
N ASP A 195 0.57 7.25 1.89
CA ASP A 195 0.44 6.59 3.19
C ASP A 195 1.36 7.26 4.21
N GLN A 196 0.81 8.20 4.96
CA GLN A 196 1.56 8.93 5.97
C GLN A 196 2.08 8.01 7.09
N THR A 197 1.42 6.87 7.34
CA THR A 197 1.87 5.89 8.33
C THR A 197 3.16 5.22 7.87
N GLU A 198 3.21 4.80 6.61
CA GLU A 198 4.42 4.22 6.02
C GLU A 198 5.51 5.27 5.81
N ALA A 199 5.13 6.52 5.52
CA ALA A 199 6.07 7.64 5.46
C ALA A 199 6.80 7.83 6.79
N VAL A 200 6.10 7.80 7.93
CA VAL A 200 6.72 7.88 9.26
C VAL A 200 7.68 6.71 9.48
N LYS A 201 7.23 5.47 9.20
CA LYS A 201 8.04 4.26 9.39
C LYS A 201 9.34 4.27 8.57
N HIS A 202 9.28 4.72 7.33
CA HIS A 202 10.42 4.69 6.40
C HIS A 202 11.24 5.99 6.38
N SER A 203 10.72 7.09 6.90
CA SER A 203 11.37 8.42 6.91
C SER A 203 12.81 8.34 7.42
N THR A 204 13.02 7.76 8.60
CA THR A 204 14.36 7.65 9.21
C THR A 204 15.33 6.86 8.33
N SER A 205 14.88 5.73 7.77
CA SER A 205 15.71 4.91 6.89
C SER A 205 16.09 5.67 5.61
N ILE A 206 15.14 6.35 4.97
CA ILE A 206 15.39 7.14 3.77
C ILE A 206 16.35 8.30 4.05
N LYS A 207 16.13 9.06 5.14
CA LYS A 207 17.03 10.14 5.55
C LYS A 207 18.45 9.62 5.77
N HIS A 208 18.59 8.47 6.43
CA HIS A 208 19.88 7.84 6.64
C HIS A 208 20.57 7.49 5.30
N LYS A 209 19.83 6.90 4.34
CA LYS A 209 20.37 6.60 3.00
C LYS A 209 20.84 7.85 2.24
N LEU A 210 20.10 8.95 2.33
CA LEU A 210 20.52 10.22 1.72
C LEU A 210 21.83 10.73 2.31
N VAL A 211 21.99 10.66 3.64
CA VAL A 211 23.24 11.04 4.31
C VAL A 211 24.39 10.10 3.95
N GLU A 212 24.15 8.78 3.88
CA GLU A 212 25.17 7.80 3.45
C GLU A 212 25.69 8.12 2.05
N LEU A 213 24.82 8.50 1.11
CA LEU A 213 25.20 8.90 -0.26
C LEU A 213 26.07 10.16 -0.26
N ASP A 214 25.77 11.15 0.57
CA ASP A 214 26.58 12.36 0.72
C ASP A 214 27.97 12.05 1.26
N ILE A 215 28.05 11.25 2.32
CA ILE A 215 29.32 10.81 2.91
C ILE A 215 30.14 10.02 1.88
N LEU A 216 29.51 9.10 1.16
CA LEU A 216 30.16 8.27 0.15
C LEU A 216 30.74 9.11 -0.99
N LEU A 217 29.98 10.09 -1.49
CA LEU A 217 30.45 10.98 -2.54
C LEU A 217 31.63 11.83 -2.06
N ASN A 218 31.54 12.41 -0.87
CA ASN A 218 32.62 13.22 -0.30
C ASN A 218 33.91 12.40 -0.11
N LYS A 219 33.81 11.19 0.46
CA LYS A 219 34.94 10.24 0.56
C LYS A 219 35.54 9.91 -0.81
N SER A 220 34.71 9.80 -1.84
CA SER A 220 35.18 9.52 -3.20
C SER A 220 35.91 10.72 -3.80
N LEU A 221 35.44 11.94 -3.52
CA LEU A 221 36.07 13.19 -3.96
C LEU A 221 37.40 13.45 -3.23
N GLU A 222 37.53 13.07 -1.96
CA GLU A 222 38.80 13.18 -1.22
C GLU A 222 39.94 12.40 -1.89
N LYS A 223 39.63 11.27 -2.57
CA LYS A 223 40.63 10.49 -3.31
C LYS A 223 41.28 11.28 -4.45
N VAL A 224 40.67 12.37 -4.92
CA VAL A 224 41.27 13.27 -5.92
C VAL A 224 42.60 13.87 -5.42
N ASN A 225 42.79 14.00 -4.11
CA ASN A 225 44.03 14.50 -3.50
C ASN A 225 45.27 13.67 -3.85
N MET A 226 45.09 12.42 -4.30
CA MET A 226 46.16 11.56 -4.80
C MET A 226 46.81 12.10 -6.09
N HIS A 227 46.14 13.03 -6.79
CA HIS A 227 46.64 13.68 -8.00
C HIS A 227 46.68 15.21 -7.86
N PRO A 228 47.65 15.79 -7.12
CA PRO A 228 47.67 17.22 -6.81
C PRO A 228 47.64 18.14 -8.03
N LYS A 229 48.21 17.71 -9.17
CA LYS A 229 48.20 18.47 -10.43
C LYS A 229 46.81 18.56 -11.07
N LEU A 230 46.00 17.51 -10.93
CA LEU A 230 44.66 17.42 -11.51
C LEU A 230 43.56 17.85 -10.53
N MET A 231 43.88 17.87 -9.23
CA MET A 231 42.93 18.15 -8.16
C MET A 231 42.13 19.44 -8.37
N PRO A 232 42.73 20.61 -8.69
CA PRO A 232 41.94 21.84 -8.87
C PRO A 232 40.89 21.69 -9.98
N HIS A 233 41.24 21.02 -11.07
CA HIS A 233 40.34 20.84 -12.22
C HIS A 233 39.24 19.82 -11.94
N LEU A 234 39.56 18.70 -11.28
CA LEU A 234 38.58 17.68 -10.91
C LEU A 234 37.59 18.20 -9.86
N THR A 235 38.07 18.94 -8.86
CA THR A 235 37.22 19.56 -7.84
C THR A 235 36.33 20.64 -8.45
N ALA A 236 36.87 21.51 -9.33
CA ALA A 236 36.07 22.49 -10.04
C ALA A 236 34.98 21.84 -10.89
N TYR A 237 35.30 20.72 -11.56
CA TYR A 237 34.35 19.98 -12.36
C TYR A 237 33.26 19.29 -11.53
N ALA A 238 33.62 18.67 -10.39
CA ALA A 238 32.65 18.10 -9.46
C ALA A 238 31.70 19.18 -8.90
N ASN A 239 32.24 20.34 -8.52
CA ASN A 239 31.45 21.48 -8.06
C ASN A 239 30.54 22.03 -9.17
N TYR A 240 31.03 22.12 -10.41
CA TYR A 240 30.21 22.50 -11.57
C TYR A 240 29.01 21.56 -11.73
N LEU A 241 29.23 20.24 -11.64
CA LEU A 241 28.14 19.25 -11.74
C LEU A 241 27.13 19.40 -10.60
N ARG A 242 27.58 19.53 -9.35
CA ARG A 242 26.70 19.74 -8.18
C ARG A 242 25.90 21.03 -8.30
N ASN A 243 26.59 22.15 -8.55
CA ASN A 243 26.01 23.50 -8.45
C ASN A 243 25.20 23.94 -9.67
N ASN A 244 25.37 23.30 -10.83
CA ASN A 244 24.60 23.64 -12.03
C ASN A 244 23.65 22.52 -12.44
N LYS A 245 24.11 21.27 -12.46
CA LYS A 245 23.32 20.16 -13.00
C LYS A 245 22.40 19.55 -11.96
N TYR A 246 22.85 19.42 -10.71
CA TYR A 246 22.13 18.71 -9.65
C TYR A 246 21.62 19.59 -8.51
N THR A 247 21.70 20.92 -8.65
CA THR A 247 21.30 21.91 -7.63
C THR A 247 19.90 21.70 -7.12
N LYS A 248 18.95 21.48 -8.03
CA LYS A 248 17.55 21.22 -7.67
C LYS A 248 17.41 19.95 -6.84
N LEU A 249 18.16 18.90 -7.21
CA LEU A 249 18.10 17.61 -6.53
C LEU A 249 18.74 17.69 -5.14
N GLU A 250 19.83 18.44 -5.01
CA GLU A 250 20.46 18.71 -3.72
C GLU A 250 19.52 19.49 -2.79
N ALA A 251 18.83 20.51 -3.32
CA ALA A 251 17.82 21.25 -2.57
C ALA A 251 16.65 20.35 -2.12
N GLN A 252 16.17 19.47 -2.99
CA GLN A 252 15.13 18.49 -2.65
C GLN A 252 15.61 17.51 -1.57
N SER A 253 16.84 17.02 -1.66
CA SER A 253 17.44 16.15 -0.63
C SER A 253 17.50 16.84 0.72
N LYS A 254 17.96 18.11 0.77
CA LYS A 254 17.99 18.90 2.00
C LYS A 254 16.58 19.10 2.57
N ALA A 255 15.59 19.36 1.72
CA ALA A 255 14.19 19.47 2.14
C ALA A 255 13.69 18.16 2.77
N VAL A 256 14.01 17.00 2.19
CA VAL A 256 13.65 15.69 2.77
C VAL A 256 14.31 15.48 4.14
N LEU A 257 15.58 15.85 4.30
CA LEU A 257 16.30 15.69 5.57
C LEU A 257 15.65 16.49 6.71
N VAL A 258 15.19 17.71 6.42
CA VAL A 258 14.57 18.62 7.39
C VAL A 258 13.06 18.38 7.53
N ALA A 259 12.42 17.68 6.59
CA ALA A 259 10.99 17.43 6.64
C ALA A 259 10.61 16.62 7.89
N ASP A 260 9.77 17.20 8.75
CA ASP A 260 9.13 16.49 9.83
C ASP A 260 7.94 15.70 9.27
N VAL A 261 8.00 14.38 9.41
CA VAL A 261 6.86 13.51 9.15
C VAL A 261 6.28 13.19 10.51
N THR A 262 5.44 14.08 11.02
CA THR A 262 4.60 13.81 12.19
C THR A 262 3.18 13.53 11.73
N PHE A 263 2.45 12.75 12.51
CA PHE A 263 0.99 12.73 12.36
C PHE A 263 0.47 14.07 12.89
N PRO A 264 -0.38 14.79 12.16
CA PRO A 264 -1.16 15.84 12.79
C PRO A 264 -2.05 15.18 13.86
N ASP A 265 -1.91 15.58 15.12
CA ASP A 265 -2.57 14.99 16.30
C ASP A 265 -4.12 14.99 16.25
N ILE A 266 -4.73 15.52 15.19
CA ILE A 266 -6.13 15.94 15.16
C ILE A 266 -6.96 15.25 14.04
N VAL A 267 -6.33 14.61 13.05
CA VAL A 267 -7.07 13.94 11.95
C VAL A 267 -6.74 12.46 11.90
N LYS A 268 -7.62 11.63 12.48
CA LYS A 268 -7.62 10.19 12.23
C LYS A 268 -8.08 9.96 10.78
N LEU A 269 -7.14 9.69 9.89
CA LEU A 269 -7.47 9.17 8.57
C LEU A 269 -8.16 7.81 8.72
N PRO A 270 -9.21 7.52 7.94
CA PRO A 270 -9.91 6.26 8.04
C PRO A 270 -8.95 5.13 7.71
N THR A 271 -8.98 4.07 8.52
CA THR A 271 -8.14 2.89 8.30
C THR A 271 -8.49 2.23 6.96
N PHE A 272 -7.57 1.46 6.39
CA PHE A 272 -7.85 0.72 5.15
C PHE A 272 -9.12 -0.17 5.28
N GLN A 273 -9.32 -0.77 6.46
CA GLN A 273 -10.51 -1.56 6.78
C GLN A 273 -11.79 -0.71 6.78
N GLU A 274 -11.75 0.49 7.38
CA GLU A 274 -12.88 1.43 7.36
C GLU A 274 -13.21 1.89 5.94
N GLN A 275 -12.18 2.14 5.11
CA GLN A 275 -12.38 2.48 3.69
C GLN A 275 -13.00 1.31 2.91
N ALA A 276 -12.54 0.08 3.14
CA ALA A 276 -13.11 -1.12 2.53
C ALA A 276 -14.55 -1.36 2.97
N ALA A 277 -14.86 -1.16 4.26
CA ALA A 277 -16.22 -1.24 4.79
C ALA A 277 -17.13 -0.19 4.15
N LEU A 278 -16.68 1.05 4.04
CA LEU A 278 -17.45 2.13 3.40
C LEU A 278 -17.71 1.87 1.90
N LYS A 279 -16.74 1.31 1.18
CA LYS A 279 -16.94 0.82 -0.19
C LYS A 279 -18.02 -0.27 -0.25
N ALA A 280 -17.98 -1.24 0.67
CA ALA A 280 -18.96 -2.31 0.74
C ALA A 280 -20.36 -1.78 1.07
N GLU A 281 -20.47 -0.83 2.01
CA GLU A 281 -21.73 -0.16 2.34
C GLU A 281 -22.33 0.58 1.15
N ASN A 282 -21.51 1.27 0.34
CA ASN A 282 -21.97 1.91 -0.90
C ASN A 282 -22.52 0.91 -1.93
N VAL A 283 -22.03 -0.33 -1.93
CA VAL A 283 -22.60 -1.39 -2.75
C VAL A 283 -23.92 -1.86 -2.16
N ILE A 284 -23.94 -2.17 -0.87
CA ILE A 284 -25.12 -2.65 -0.14
C ILE A 284 -26.29 -1.66 -0.21
N ALA A 285 -26.01 -0.36 -0.12
CA ALA A 285 -27.03 0.69 -0.19
C ALA A 285 -27.86 0.65 -1.49
N LYS A 286 -27.35 0.02 -2.56
CA LYS A 286 -28.10 -0.17 -3.82
C LYS A 286 -29.14 -1.30 -3.76
N TYR A 287 -28.97 -2.23 -2.83
CA TYR A 287 -29.78 -3.44 -2.69
C TYR A 287 -30.61 -3.46 -1.41
N ARG A 288 -30.41 -2.51 -0.50
CA ARG A 288 -31.23 -2.41 0.72
C ARG A 288 -32.67 -2.09 0.35
N HIS A 289 -33.59 -2.90 0.84
CA HIS A 289 -35.00 -2.55 0.77
C HIS A 289 -35.28 -1.43 1.79
N HIS A 290 -35.75 -0.28 1.32
CA HIS A 290 -36.18 0.82 2.19
C HIS A 290 -37.53 0.47 2.85
N LEU A 291 -37.52 -0.42 3.83
CA LEU A 291 -38.54 -0.37 4.87
C LEU A 291 -38.00 0.50 6.00
N GLU A 292 -38.78 1.49 6.42
CA GLU A 292 -38.48 2.28 7.61
C GLU A 292 -38.02 1.30 8.70
N THR A 293 -36.80 1.49 9.19
CA THR A 293 -36.31 0.76 10.36
C THR A 293 -37.41 0.81 11.39
N LEU A 294 -38.00 -0.34 11.72
CA LEU A 294 -38.86 -0.46 12.89
C LEU A 294 -37.95 -0.24 14.09
N SER A 295 -37.67 1.04 14.37
CA SER A 295 -36.98 1.48 15.56
C SER A 295 -37.73 0.87 16.72
N VAL A 296 -36.99 0.07 17.47
CA VAL A 296 -37.40 -0.55 18.73
C VAL A 296 -37.87 0.50 19.76
N ASP A 297 -37.68 1.80 19.48
CA ASP A 297 -38.16 2.90 20.30
C ASP A 297 -39.66 3.20 20.13
N LYS A 298 -40.32 2.73 19.06
CA LYS A 298 -41.79 2.94 18.89
C LYS A 298 -42.66 2.07 19.81
N LEU A 299 -42.08 1.09 20.52
CA LEU A 299 -42.81 0.27 21.50
C LEU A 299 -42.84 0.84 22.93
N LYS A 300 -42.10 1.91 23.23
CA LYS A 300 -42.10 2.56 24.55
C LYS A 300 -43.05 3.75 24.69
N ASN A 301 -43.69 4.19 23.60
CA ASN A 301 -44.52 5.41 23.61
C ASN A 301 -46.04 5.15 23.45
N ASN A 302 -46.51 3.91 23.57
CA ASN A 302 -47.94 3.58 23.44
C ASN A 302 -48.73 3.57 24.75
N GLU A 303 -48.35 4.38 25.75
CA GLU A 303 -49.24 4.66 26.91
C GLU A 303 -49.91 6.04 26.90
N LEU A 304 -49.61 6.90 25.92
CA LEU A 304 -50.26 8.21 25.84
C LEU A 304 -50.61 8.53 24.39
N ASN A 305 -51.70 7.93 23.89
CA ASN A 305 -52.60 8.53 22.89
C ASN A 305 -53.86 7.67 22.73
N LYS A 306 -54.74 7.74 23.73
CA LYS A 306 -56.18 7.51 23.53
C LYS A 306 -56.74 8.69 22.73
N SER A 307 -56.70 8.62 21.40
CA SER A 307 -57.72 9.29 20.56
C SER A 307 -57.58 8.94 19.08
N LEU A 308 -58.69 8.45 18.53
CA LEU A 308 -59.10 8.53 17.12
C LEU A 308 -58.45 7.55 16.14
N ILE A 309 -58.99 6.33 16.20
CA ILE A 309 -59.22 5.46 15.05
C ILE A 309 -59.90 6.25 13.92
N LYS A 310 -59.25 6.41 12.77
CA LYS A 310 -59.90 6.39 11.45
C LYS A 310 -59.00 5.72 10.41
N LEU A 311 -59.38 4.51 10.01
CA LEU A 311 -58.94 3.89 8.76
C LEU A 311 -59.30 4.79 7.56
N PRO A 312 -58.46 4.86 6.51
CA PRO A 312 -58.94 5.27 5.20
C PRO A 312 -59.89 4.21 4.64
N ARG A 313 -61.14 4.61 4.44
CA ARG A 313 -62.20 3.86 3.75
C ARG A 313 -61.74 3.47 2.34
N ARG A 314 -61.88 2.18 2.02
CA ARG A 314 -62.13 1.72 0.64
C ARG A 314 -63.35 2.46 0.07
N GLN A 315 -63.20 3.07 -1.10
CA GLN A 315 -64.31 3.24 -2.05
C GLN A 315 -64.10 2.28 -3.23
N LYS A 316 -64.85 1.19 -3.16
CA LYS A 316 -65.43 0.42 -4.28
C LYS A 316 -66.53 1.31 -4.91
N LEU A 317 -66.91 1.30 -6.19
CA LEU A 317 -67.06 0.24 -7.21
C LEU A 317 -67.63 0.88 -8.51
N LEU A 318 -67.53 0.13 -9.63
CA LEU A 318 -68.44 0.06 -10.81
C LEU A 318 -68.31 1.16 -11.89
N THR A 319 -67.70 0.85 -13.05
CA THR A 319 -68.26 0.29 -14.31
C THR A 319 -69.21 1.24 -15.06
N ASP A 320 -68.85 1.64 -16.29
CA ASP A 320 -69.53 1.20 -17.51
C ASP A 320 -68.99 1.89 -18.79
N ASN A 321 -68.63 1.04 -19.76
CA ASN A 321 -68.96 1.05 -21.19
C ASN A 321 -68.45 2.11 -22.20
N TYR A 322 -68.41 1.61 -23.45
CA TYR A 322 -68.09 2.16 -24.78
C TYR A 322 -66.61 1.98 -25.21
N PHE A 323 -66.24 1.13 -26.18
CA PHE A 323 -66.96 0.36 -27.21
C PHE A 323 -66.31 -1.02 -27.42
#